data_AF-A0A958NP33-F1
#
_entry.id   AF-A0A958NP33-F1
#
_cell.length_a   1.000
_cell.length_b   1.000
_cell.length_c   1.000
_cell.angle_alpha   90.00
_cell.angle_beta   90.00
_cell.angle_gamma   90.00
#
_symmetry.space_group_name_H-M   'P 1'
#
loop_
_entity.id
_entity.type
_entity.pdbx_description
1 polymer ?
#
loop_
_entity_poly.entity_id
_entity_poly.type
_entity_poly.pdbx_seq_one_letter_code
_entity_poly.pdbx_strand_id
1 'polypeptide(L)' 'MLKRDKIKVVVIAILLVILGIMFFIFGKDSPIMKYTSAFCLIAWLATMFIVNKKYR' A
#
# COMPACT_ATOMS: atom_id res chain seq x y z
N MET A 1 -3.80 -19.81 9.26
CA MET A 1 -4.26 -18.40 9.11
C MET A 1 -3.13 -17.37 9.23
N LEU A 2 -2.19 -17.50 10.19
CA LEU A 2 -1.16 -16.48 10.51
C LEU A 2 -0.26 -15.93 9.37
N LYS A 3 0.14 -16.72 8.36
CA LYS A 3 1.12 -16.25 7.36
C LYS A 3 0.52 -15.27 6.33
N ARG A 4 -0.75 -15.43 5.95
CA ARG A 4 -1.41 -14.54 4.98
C ARG A 4 -1.64 -13.15 5.56
N ASP A 5 -2.13 -13.08 6.80
CA ASP A 5 -2.39 -11.80 7.46
C ASP A 5 -1.10 -11.05 7.75
N LYS A 6 -0.02 -11.74 8.13
CA LYS A 6 1.31 -11.11 8.27
C LYS A 6 1.78 -10.44 6.97
N ILE A 7 1.63 -11.09 5.81
CA ILE A 7 2.04 -10.49 4.52
C ILE A 7 1.19 -9.26 4.20
N LYS A 8 -0.13 -9.32 4.40
CA LYS A 8 -1.02 -8.18 4.19
C LYS A 8 -0.67 -7.00 5.10
N VAL A 9 -0.40 -7.28 6.38
CA VAL A 9 0.01 -6.26 7.37
C VAL A 9 1.35 -5.62 7.01
N VAL A 10 2.34 -6.42 6.61
CA VAL A 10 3.65 -5.89 6.19
C VAL A 10 3.51 -4.99 4.96
N VAL A 11 2.71 -5.40 3.97
CA VAL A 11 2.50 -4.58 2.77
C VAL A 11 1.75 -3.28 3.09
N ILE A 12 0.70 -3.33 3.92
CA ILE A 12 0.00 -2.12 4.39
C ILE A 12 0.96 -1.20 5.14
N ALA A 13 1.83 -1.74 6.01
CA ALA A 13 2.79 -0.95 6.77
C ALA A 13 3.77 -0.22 5.83
N ILE A 14 4.30 -0.90 4.81
CA ILE A 14 5.20 -0.30 3.82
C ILE A 14 4.48 0.81 3.03
N LEU A 15 3.26 0.56 2.58
CA LEU A 15 2.45 1.53 1.83
C LEU A 15 2.15 2.79 2.68
N LEU A 16 1.83 2.61 3.96
CA LEU A 16 1.60 3.73 4.90
C LEU A 16 2.86 4.56 5.13
N VAL A 17 4.02 3.91 5.26
CA VAL A 17 5.30 4.63 5.40
C VAL A 17 5.61 5.46 4.15
N ILE A 18 5.42 4.89 2.96
CA ILE A 18 5.62 5.61 1.69
C ILE A 18 4.66 6.80 1.59
N LEU A 19 3.39 6.61 1.92
CA LEU A 19 2.39 7.70 1.95
C LEU A 19 2.76 8.78 2.97
N GLY A 20 3.23 8.41 4.16
CA GLY A 20 3.65 9.35 5.20
C GLY A 20 4.87 10.18 4.78
N ILE A 21 5.87 9.56 4.17
CA ILE A 21 7.06 10.25 3.66
C ILE A 21 6.66 11.22 2.53
N MET A 22 5.82 10.77 1.59
CA MET A 22 5.33 11.62 0.51
C MET A 22 4.46 12.77 1.02
N PHE A 23 3.64 12.55 2.06
CA PHE A 23 2.90 13.59 2.75
C PHE A 23 3.84 14.66 3.32
N PHE A 24 4.91 14.22 3.97
CA PHE A 24 5.84 15.11 4.67
C PHE A 24 6.71 15.93 3.72
N ILE A 25 7.14 15.35 2.59
CA ILE A 25 8.01 16.01 1.62
C ILE A 25 7.23 16.94 0.68
N PHE A 26 6.11 16.46 0.11
CA PHE A 26 5.41 17.18 -0.95
C PHE A 26 4.21 17.99 -0.46
N GLY A 27 3.70 17.70 0.74
CA GLY A 27 2.48 18.33 1.26
C GLY A 27 1.20 17.82 0.59
N LYS A 28 0.05 18.12 1.22
CA LYS A 28 -1.25 17.54 0.87
C LYS A 28 -1.76 17.93 -0.53
N ASP A 29 -1.39 19.12 -1.00
CA ASP A 29 -1.92 19.72 -2.24
C ASP A 29 -1.11 19.38 -3.48
N SER A 30 -0.01 18.65 -3.34
CA SER A 30 0.84 18.30 -4.47
C SER A 30 0.16 17.24 -5.35
N PRO A 31 0.14 17.38 -6.68
CA PRO A 31 -0.45 16.39 -7.59
C PRO A 31 0.21 15.01 -7.43
N ILE A 32 1.48 14.99 -7.01
CA ILE A 32 2.24 13.78 -6.69
C ILE A 32 1.53 12.94 -5.62
N MET A 33 0.99 13.59 -4.60
CA MET A 33 0.26 12.94 -3.51
C MET A 33 -1.00 12.20 -3.98
N LYS A 34 -1.70 12.79 -4.96
CA LYS A 34 -2.86 12.17 -5.63
C LYS A 34 -2.45 10.92 -6.41
N TYR A 35 -1.34 10.96 -7.14
CA TYR A 35 -0.84 9.79 -7.86
C TYR A 35 -0.33 8.71 -6.90
N THR A 36 0.41 9.09 -5.84
CA THR A 36 0.94 8.15 -4.85
C THR A 36 -0.18 7.41 -4.11
N SER A 37 -1.25 8.12 -3.71
CA SER A 37 -2.40 7.50 -3.03
C SER A 37 -3.15 6.54 -3.95
N ALA A 38 -3.37 6.91 -5.22
CA ALA A 38 -3.96 6.01 -6.22
C ALA A 38 -3.07 4.77 -6.47
N PHE A 39 -1.75 4.96 -6.57
CA PHE A 39 -0.79 3.86 -6.74
C PHE A 39 -0.79 2.94 -5.51
N CYS A 40 -0.88 3.49 -4.30
CA CYS A 40 -0.98 2.73 -3.06
C CYS A 40 -2.21 1.82 -3.04
N LEU A 41 -3.36 2.35 -3.47
CA LEU A 41 -4.61 1.57 -3.55
C LEU A 41 -4.48 0.41 -4.54
N ILE A 42 -3.92 0.68 -5.73
CA ILE A 42 -3.71 -0.36 -6.76
C ILE A 42 -2.73 -1.42 -6.26
N ALA A 43 -1.62 -1.03 -5.64
CA ALA A 43 -0.63 -1.94 -5.09
C ALA A 43 -1.21 -2.81 -3.96
N TRP A 44 -2.06 -2.23 -3.11
CA TRP A 44 -2.77 -2.95 -2.07
C TRP A 44 -3.75 -3.99 -2.64
N LEU A 45 -4.56 -3.59 -3.63
CA LEU A 45 -5.47 -4.47 -4.36
C LEU A 45 -4.73 -5.62 -5.05
N ALA A 46 -3.63 -5.32 -5.75
CA ALA A 46 -2.78 -6.32 -6.39
C ALA A 46 -2.22 -7.31 -5.36
N THR A 47 -1.78 -6.81 -4.20
CA THR A 47 -1.29 -7.66 -3.11
C THR A 47 -2.39 -8.57 -2.56
N MET A 48 -3.59 -8.03 -2.31
CA MET A 48 -4.74 -8.83 -1.91
C MET A 48 -5.04 -9.92 -2.95
N PHE A 49 -5.01 -9.59 -4.24
CA PHE A 49 -5.27 -10.54 -5.32
C PHE A 49 -4.20 -11.64 -5.41
N ILE A 50 -2.91 -11.28 -5.31
CA ILE A 50 -1.78 -12.22 -5.35
C ILE A 50 -1.79 -13.13 -4.12
N VAL A 51 -1.97 -12.57 -2.92
CA VAL A 51 -2.06 -13.35 -1.67
C VAL A 51 -3.30 -14.24 -1.67
N ASN A 52 -4.41 -13.80 -2.26
CA ASN A 52 -5.59 -14.64 -2.38
C ASN A 52 -5.38 -15.78 -3.39
N LYS A 53 -4.73 -15.51 -4.53
CA LYS A 53 -4.45 -16.50 -5.58
C LYS A 53 -3.39 -17.53 -5.17
N LYS A 54 -2.30 -17.10 -4.52
CA LYS A 54 -1.16 -17.97 -4.15
C LYS A 54 -1.46 -18.94 -3.01
N TYR A 55 -2.43 -18.60 -2.17
CA TYR A 55 -2.79 -19.42 -1.02
C TYR A 55 -4.21 -20.00 -1.14
N ARG A 56 -4.89 -19.89 -2.30
CA ARG A 56 -6.16 -20.57 -2.49
C ARG A 56 -5.99 -22.08 -2.38
#